data_AF-A0A1C7EK07-F1
#
_entry.id   AF-A0A1C7EK07-F1
#
_cell.length_a   1.000
_cell.length_b   1.000
_cell.length_c   1.000
_cell.angle_alpha   90.00
_cell.angle_beta   90.00
_cell.angle_gamma   90.00
#
_symmetry.space_group_name_H-M   'P 1'
#
loop_
_entity.id
_entity.type
_entity.pdbx_description
1 polymer ?
#
loop_
_entity_poly.entity_id
_entity_poly.type
_entity_poly.pdbx_seq_one_letter_code
_entity_poly.pdbx_strand_id
1 'polypeptide(L)'
;MQERSTRNMREAILFFGALIFFAVSTFFSLYEGSRLEDVSWEWRYSAIFSNWLNGGVESAGDILTIDYLVYAAKFAPLFPVIMFVSAFILLLQLVSWIFRKNKIALNLVYLVYGVALFVMSDVFMSSPTVGLELFSRIFFVFGFVLVMFGVTSLVKERKDVV
;
A
#
# COMPACT_ATOMS: atom_id res chain seq x y z
N MET A 1 34.99 -0.69 -4.01
CA MET A 1 34.44 -0.56 -2.63
C MET A 1 33.53 0.65 -2.46
N GLN A 2 33.90 1.82 -2.99
CA GLN A 2 33.14 3.07 -2.86
C GLN A 2 31.71 2.98 -3.44
N GLU A 3 31.50 2.38 -4.62
CA GLU A 3 30.17 2.20 -5.22
C GLU A 3 29.22 1.30 -4.42
N ARG A 4 29.76 0.30 -3.72
CA ARG A 4 28.94 -0.59 -2.87
C ARG A 4 28.46 0.14 -1.62
N SER A 5 29.32 0.99 -1.05
CA SER A 5 29.00 1.82 0.11
C SER A 5 27.93 2.86 -0.21
N THR A 6 28.07 3.58 -1.33
CA THR A 6 27.09 4.60 -1.74
C THR A 6 25.71 3.99 -2.04
N ARG A 7 25.65 2.81 -2.68
CA ARG A 7 24.39 2.09 -2.90
C ARG A 7 23.70 1.71 -1.60
N ASN A 8 24.44 1.13 -0.65
CA ASN A 8 23.89 0.74 0.64
C ASN A 8 23.40 1.95 1.45
N MET A 9 24.11 3.09 1.39
CA MET A 9 23.69 4.33 2.03
C MET A 9 22.37 4.85 1.45
N ARG A 10 22.21 4.85 0.13
CA ARG A 10 20.95 5.26 -0.53
C ARG A 10 19.79 4.35 -0.14
N GLU A 11 20.01 3.03 -0.14
CA GLU A 11 19.00 2.06 0.30
C GLU A 11 18.58 2.30 1.76
N ALA A 12 19.53 2.59 2.65
CA ALA A 12 19.24 2.91 4.04
C ALA A 12 18.45 4.22 4.18
N ILE A 13 18.84 5.28 3.48
CA ILE A 13 18.13 6.58 3.51
C ILE A 13 16.69 6.41 3.03
N LEU A 14 16.47 5.68 1.93
CA LEU A 14 15.13 5.41 1.42
C LEU A 14 14.31 4.60 2.41
N PHE A 15 14.90 3.57 3.03
CA PHE A 15 14.22 2.73 4.01
C PHE A 15 13.80 3.53 5.25
N PHE A 16 14.73 4.23 5.89
CA PHE A 16 14.43 5.02 7.10
C PHE A 16 13.51 6.20 6.79
N GLY A 17 13.68 6.86 5.64
CA GLY A 17 12.77 7.90 5.18
C GLY A 17 11.36 7.36 5.01
N ALA A 18 11.19 6.28 4.26
CA ALA A 18 9.88 5.64 4.07
C ALA A 18 9.28 5.17 5.41
N LEU A 19 10.08 4.65 6.34
CA LEU A 19 9.61 4.25 7.67
C LEU A 19 9.06 5.43 8.49
N ILE A 20 9.74 6.57 8.47
CA ILE A 20 9.27 7.80 9.14
C ILE A 20 7.97 8.28 8.50
N PHE A 21 7.92 8.39 7.17
CA PHE A 21 6.70 8.79 6.47
C PHE A 21 5.54 7.83 6.73
N PHE A 22 5.81 6.52 6.76
CA PHE A 22 4.81 5.50 7.10
C PHE A 22 4.25 5.72 8.51
N ALA A 23 5.11 5.84 9.52
CA ALA A 23 4.69 6.04 10.90
C ALA A 23 3.87 7.33 11.09
N VAL A 24 4.36 8.45 10.55
CA VAL A 24 3.69 9.76 10.66
C VAL A 24 2.35 9.75 9.93
N SER A 25 2.31 9.25 8.69
CA SER A 25 1.06 9.16 7.93
C SER A 25 0.06 8.17 8.55
N THR A 26 0.52 7.09 9.17
CA THR A 26 -0.35 6.16 9.91
C THR A 26 -1.01 6.88 11.08
N PHE A 27 -0.24 7.63 11.87
CA PHE A 27 -0.78 8.41 12.98
C PHE A 27 -1.85 9.41 12.52
N PHE A 28 -1.57 10.19 11.47
CA PHE A 28 -2.55 11.15 10.94
C PHE A 28 -3.75 10.47 10.29
N SER A 29 -3.57 9.34 9.61
CA SER A 29 -4.69 8.57 9.04
C SER A 29 -5.62 8.04 10.12
N LEU A 30 -5.07 7.56 11.25
CA LEU A 30 -5.86 7.14 12.40
C LEU A 30 -6.59 8.31 13.05
N TYR A 31 -5.92 9.45 13.20
CA TYR A 31 -6.53 10.66 13.76
C TYR A 31 -7.68 11.20 12.88
N GLU A 32 -7.48 11.31 11.57
CA GLU A 32 -8.56 11.74 10.67
C GLU A 32 -9.67 10.69 10.58
N GLY A 33 -9.29 9.41 10.67
CA GLY A 33 -10.17 8.27 10.63
C GLY A 33 -11.08 8.11 11.85
N SER A 34 -10.63 8.56 13.03
CA SER A 34 -11.39 8.42 14.28
C SER A 34 -12.71 9.21 14.28
N ARG A 35 -12.87 10.16 13.35
CA ARG A 35 -14.14 10.85 13.08
C ARG A 35 -15.28 9.89 12.73
N LEU A 36 -14.97 8.63 12.38
CA LEU A 36 -15.96 7.57 12.22
C LEU A 36 -16.86 7.41 13.47
N GLU A 37 -16.32 7.61 14.67
CA GLU A 37 -17.08 7.53 15.92
C GLU A 37 -18.27 8.50 15.96
N ASP A 38 -18.12 9.68 15.36
CA ASP A 38 -19.14 10.73 15.35
C ASP A 38 -20.18 10.56 14.23
N VAL A 39 -19.98 9.58 13.34
CA VAL A 39 -20.71 9.45 12.06
C VAL A 39 -21.38 8.08 11.98
N SER A 40 -22.37 7.85 12.85
CA SER A 40 -22.99 6.53 13.06
C SER A 40 -23.59 5.85 11.84
N TRP A 41 -24.20 6.61 10.92
CA TRP A 41 -24.71 6.09 9.65
C TRP A 41 -23.63 5.51 8.72
N GLU A 42 -22.36 5.89 8.87
CA GLU A 42 -21.24 5.32 8.12
C GLU A 42 -20.71 4.01 8.71
N TRP A 43 -21.11 3.61 9.93
CA TRP A 43 -20.61 2.40 10.57
C TRP A 43 -20.89 1.15 9.73
N ARG A 44 -22.04 1.07 9.07
CA ARG A 44 -22.39 -0.03 8.16
C ARG A 44 -21.41 -0.19 6.99
N TYR A 45 -20.78 0.89 6.54
CA TYR A 45 -19.96 0.93 5.32
C TYR A 45 -18.46 1.11 5.58
N SER A 46 -18.10 1.60 6.76
CA SER A 46 -16.72 1.97 7.10
C SER A 46 -16.17 1.20 8.30
N ALA A 47 -17.03 0.69 9.20
CA ALA A 47 -16.61 -0.18 10.30
C ALA A 47 -16.56 -1.66 9.88
N ILE A 48 -15.84 -1.95 8.79
CA ILE A 48 -15.81 -3.26 8.14
C ILE A 48 -15.31 -4.35 9.10
N PHE A 49 -14.18 -4.11 9.77
CA PHE A 49 -13.56 -5.07 10.66
C PHE A 49 -14.36 -5.26 11.94
N SER A 50 -14.91 -4.17 12.49
CA SER A 50 -15.78 -4.22 13.67
C SER A 50 -17.06 -5.00 13.39
N ASN A 51 -17.74 -4.74 12.26
CA ASN A 51 -18.92 -5.51 11.89
C ASN A 51 -18.61 -7.00 11.69
N TRP A 52 -17.43 -7.33 11.16
CA TRP A 52 -17.03 -8.72 10.96
C TRP A 52 -16.68 -9.44 12.27
N LEU A 53 -16.00 -8.77 13.20
CA LEU A 53 -15.53 -9.37 14.46
C LEU A 53 -16.56 -9.32 15.58
N ASN A 54 -17.33 -8.23 15.68
CA ASN A 54 -18.29 -7.98 16.76
C ASN A 54 -19.73 -8.29 16.35
N GLY A 55 -19.99 -8.61 15.08
CA GLY A 55 -21.34 -8.91 14.56
C GLY A 55 -22.23 -7.68 14.37
N GLY A 56 -21.66 -6.48 14.49
CA GLY A 56 -22.37 -5.21 14.41
C GLY A 56 -21.64 -4.14 15.22
N VAL A 57 -22.01 -2.87 15.02
CA VAL A 57 -21.54 -1.74 15.84
C VAL A 57 -22.77 -1.07 16.44
N GLU A 58 -22.91 -1.14 17.77
CA GLU A 58 -24.02 -0.53 18.50
C GLU A 58 -23.60 0.80 19.14
N SER A 59 -22.32 0.94 19.45
CA SER A 59 -21.72 2.13 20.05
C SER A 59 -20.36 2.45 19.43
N ALA A 60 -19.92 3.70 19.58
CA ALA A 60 -18.60 4.13 19.10
C ALA A 60 -17.44 3.32 19.72
N GLY A 61 -17.61 2.84 20.96
CA GLY A 61 -16.62 2.01 21.65
C GLY A 61 -16.43 0.62 21.04
N ASP A 62 -17.36 0.16 20.19
CA ASP A 62 -17.25 -1.12 19.49
C ASP A 62 -16.38 -1.01 18.23
N ILE A 63 -15.99 0.21 17.83
CA ILE A 63 -15.23 0.47 16.61
C ILE A 63 -13.75 0.19 16.85
N LEU A 64 -13.21 -0.73 16.08
CA LEU A 64 -11.80 -1.06 16.06
C LEU A 64 -11.00 0.05 15.36
N THR A 65 -9.83 0.36 15.90
CA THR A 65 -8.92 1.38 15.36
C THR A 65 -8.54 1.15 13.89
N ILE A 66 -8.56 -0.09 13.40
CA ILE A 66 -8.29 -0.39 11.98
C ILE A 66 -9.38 0.15 11.05
N ASP A 67 -10.63 0.26 11.52
CA ASP A 67 -11.72 0.84 10.73
C ASP A 67 -11.57 2.34 10.51
N TYR A 68 -10.81 3.02 11.38
CA TYR A 68 -10.44 4.42 11.15
C TYR A 68 -9.64 4.58 9.85
N LEU A 69 -8.78 3.62 9.50
CA LEU A 69 -8.04 3.65 8.24
C LEU A 69 -8.97 3.49 7.03
N VAL A 70 -10.02 2.68 7.14
CA VAL A 70 -11.03 2.51 6.08
C VAL A 70 -11.79 3.83 5.87
N TYR A 71 -12.24 4.45 6.96
CA TYR A 71 -12.93 5.73 6.91
C TYR A 71 -12.04 6.84 6.34
N ALA A 72 -10.80 6.97 6.82
CA ALA A 72 -9.83 7.93 6.30
C ALA A 72 -9.57 7.70 4.80
N ALA A 73 -9.37 6.46 4.36
CA ALA A 73 -9.15 6.17 2.95
C ALA A 73 -10.32 6.59 2.05
N LYS A 74 -11.56 6.55 2.56
CA LYS A 74 -12.77 6.98 1.84
C LYS A 74 -12.93 8.50 1.79
N PHE A 75 -12.71 9.19 2.91
CA PHE A 75 -13.14 10.58 3.09
C PHE A 75 -12.02 11.60 3.35
N ALA A 76 -10.83 11.14 3.74
CA ALA A 76 -9.64 11.97 3.98
C ALA A 76 -8.37 11.25 3.47
N PRO A 77 -8.23 11.04 2.15
CA PRO A 77 -7.30 10.07 1.58
C PRO A 77 -5.83 10.52 1.57
N LEU A 78 -5.52 11.78 1.93
CA LEU A 78 -4.16 12.33 1.81
C LEU A 78 -3.14 11.50 2.59
N PHE A 79 -3.34 11.33 3.90
CA PHE A 79 -2.44 10.54 4.73
C PHE A 79 -2.51 9.03 4.42
N PRO A 80 -3.68 8.42 4.16
CA PRO A 80 -3.76 7.04 3.67
C PRO A 80 -2.95 6.79 2.39
N VAL A 81 -2.92 7.74 1.45
CA VAL A 81 -2.11 7.64 0.23
C VAL A 81 -0.62 7.69 0.56
N ILE A 82 -0.18 8.63 1.41
CA ILE A 82 1.23 8.71 1.84
C ILE A 82 1.64 7.43 2.59
N MET A 83 0.73 6.90 3.43
CA MET A 83 0.91 5.65 4.17
C MET A 83 1.06 4.47 3.20
N PHE A 84 0.19 4.37 2.20
CA PHE A 84 0.28 3.32 1.18
C PHE A 84 1.60 3.40 0.40
N VAL A 85 1.96 4.58 -0.13
CA VAL A 85 3.18 4.74 -0.94
C VAL A 85 4.43 4.41 -0.13
N SER A 86 4.50 4.88 1.12
CA SER A 86 5.64 4.61 2.00
C SER A 86 5.72 3.14 2.41
N ALA A 87 4.60 2.52 2.78
CA ALA A 87 4.53 1.07 3.03
C ALA A 87 4.94 0.25 1.80
N PHE A 88 4.52 0.68 0.61
CA PHE A 88 4.83 -0.01 -0.63
C PHE A 88 6.32 0.05 -0.96
N ILE A 89 6.96 1.20 -0.76
CA ILE A 89 8.42 1.35 -0.90
C ILE A 89 9.15 0.42 0.07
N LEU A 90 8.74 0.37 1.35
CA LEU A 90 9.33 -0.53 2.34
C LEU A 90 9.20 -1.99 1.91
N LEU A 91 8.01 -2.38 1.44
CA LEU A 91 7.72 -3.73 0.99
C LEU A 91 8.56 -4.13 -0.24
N LEU A 92 8.70 -3.26 -1.24
CA LEU A 92 9.57 -3.50 -2.39
C LEU A 92 11.05 -3.62 -1.99
N GLN A 93 11.50 -2.82 -1.02
CA GLN A 93 12.86 -2.88 -0.50
C GLN A 93 13.13 -4.20 0.25
N LEU A 94 12.19 -4.65 1.09
CA LEU A 94 12.30 -5.92 1.80
C LEU A 94 12.36 -7.10 0.82
N VAL A 95 11.47 -7.13 -0.18
CA VAL A 95 11.50 -8.16 -1.22
C VAL A 95 12.82 -8.14 -2.00
N SER A 96 13.33 -6.95 -2.36
CA SER A 96 14.63 -6.80 -3.00
C SER A 96 15.78 -7.39 -2.19
N TRP A 97 15.75 -7.25 -0.87
CA TRP A 97 16.78 -7.80 0.02
C TRP A 97 16.67 -9.32 0.15
N ILE A 98 15.45 -9.85 0.29
CA ILE A 98 15.20 -11.30 0.40
C ILE A 98 15.63 -12.03 -0.88
N PHE A 99 15.23 -11.54 -2.06
CA PHE A 99 15.47 -12.20 -3.34
C PHE A 99 16.70 -11.67 -4.10
N ARG A 100 17.60 -10.94 -3.42
CA ARG A 100 18.77 -10.30 -4.06
C ARG A 100 19.64 -11.26 -4.88
N LYS A 101 19.70 -12.54 -4.48
CA LYS A 101 20.48 -13.60 -5.14
C LYS A 101 19.76 -14.26 -6.32
N ASN A 102 18.43 -14.21 -6.38
CA ASN A 102 17.63 -14.83 -7.43
C ASN A 102 16.81 -13.76 -8.16
N LYS A 103 17.41 -13.19 -9.21
CA LYS A 103 16.82 -12.10 -10.00
C LYS A 103 15.52 -12.50 -10.69
N ILE A 104 15.43 -13.75 -11.15
CA ILE A 104 14.21 -14.28 -11.78
C ILE A 104 13.07 -14.31 -10.76
N ALA A 105 13.30 -14.88 -9.56
CA ALA A 105 12.29 -14.91 -8.50
C ALA A 105 11.87 -13.49 -8.06
N LEU A 106 12.84 -12.57 -7.90
CA LEU A 106 12.55 -11.17 -7.57
C LEU A 106 11.60 -10.52 -8.60
N ASN A 107 11.89 -10.70 -9.89
CA ASN A 107 11.06 -10.11 -10.94
C ASN A 107 9.67 -10.75 -11.00
N LEU A 108 9.55 -12.06 -10.76
CA LEU A 108 8.25 -12.73 -10.64
C LEU A 108 7.41 -12.15 -9.49
N VAL A 109 8.02 -11.87 -8.34
CA VAL A 109 7.32 -11.22 -7.22
C VAL A 109 6.82 -9.83 -7.61
N TYR A 110 7.61 -9.04 -8.34
CA TYR A 110 7.15 -7.74 -8.86
C TYR A 110 5.98 -7.86 -9.83
N LEU A 111 5.95 -8.88 -10.68
CA LEU A 111 4.80 -9.14 -11.54
C LEU A 111 3.56 -9.51 -10.72
N VAL A 112 3.71 -10.37 -9.70
CA VAL A 112 2.60 -10.74 -8.81
C VAL A 112 2.03 -9.51 -8.11
N TYR A 113 2.87 -8.64 -7.58
CA TYR A 113 2.42 -7.39 -6.96
C TYR A 113 1.77 -6.44 -7.97
N GLY A 114 2.31 -6.33 -9.19
CA GLY A 114 1.71 -5.52 -10.24
C GLY A 114 0.31 -6.00 -10.63
N VAL A 115 0.12 -7.31 -10.79
CA VAL A 115 -1.19 -7.92 -11.06
C VAL A 115 -2.15 -7.73 -9.89
N ALA A 116 -1.68 -7.93 -8.64
CA ALA A 116 -2.51 -7.71 -7.46
C ALA A 116 -3.02 -6.26 -7.36
N LEU A 117 -2.18 -5.28 -7.72
CA LEU A 117 -2.60 -3.87 -7.78
C LEU A 117 -3.63 -3.61 -8.87
N PHE A 118 -3.53 -4.26 -10.04
CA PHE A 118 -4.57 -4.14 -11.07
C PHE A 118 -5.91 -4.72 -10.61
N VAL A 119 -5.90 -5.86 -9.93
CA VAL A 119 -7.12 -6.45 -9.35
C VAL A 119 -7.74 -5.48 -8.34
N MET A 120 -6.93 -4.91 -7.44
CA MET A 120 -7.43 -3.93 -6.46
C MET A 120 -7.92 -2.63 -7.12
N SER A 121 -7.30 -2.21 -8.22
CA SER A 121 -7.73 -1.04 -8.99
C SER A 121 -9.14 -1.25 -9.55
N ASP A 122 -9.41 -2.40 -10.15
CA ASP A 122 -10.72 -2.77 -10.68
C ASP A 122 -11.79 -2.81 -9.58
N VAL A 123 -11.48 -3.44 -8.44
CA VAL A 123 -12.38 -3.51 -7.28
C VAL A 123 -12.81 -2.13 -6.77
N PHE A 124 -11.92 -1.14 -6.78
CA PHE A 124 -12.21 0.21 -6.29
C PHE A 124 -12.73 1.18 -7.36
N MET A 125 -12.67 0.82 -8.64
CA MET A 125 -13.01 1.73 -9.74
C MET A 125 -14.49 2.14 -9.74
N SER A 126 -15.38 1.28 -9.24
CA SER A 126 -16.82 1.55 -9.14
C SER A 126 -17.24 2.17 -7.79
N SER A 127 -16.29 2.55 -6.93
CA SER A 127 -16.63 3.09 -5.62
C SER A 127 -17.29 4.47 -5.73
N PRO A 128 -18.35 4.76 -4.94
CA PRO A 128 -18.98 6.08 -4.91
C PRO A 128 -18.15 7.14 -4.16
N THR A 129 -17.04 6.76 -3.50
CA THR A 129 -16.22 7.70 -2.71
C THR A 129 -15.00 8.18 -3.49
N VAL A 130 -14.76 9.49 -3.41
CA VAL A 130 -13.61 10.15 -4.06
C VAL A 130 -12.27 9.55 -3.61
N GLY A 131 -12.16 9.19 -2.32
CA GLY A 131 -10.94 8.59 -1.79
C GLY A 131 -10.62 7.22 -2.40
N LEU A 132 -11.59 6.32 -2.52
CA LEU A 132 -11.36 5.00 -3.12
C LEU A 132 -11.18 5.08 -4.64
N GLU A 133 -11.84 6.03 -5.32
CA GLU A 133 -11.58 6.31 -6.72
C GLU A 133 -10.11 6.77 -6.94
N LEU A 134 -9.60 7.63 -6.04
CA LEU A 134 -8.19 8.03 -6.05
C LEU A 134 -7.26 6.82 -5.83
N PHE A 135 -7.57 5.94 -4.88
CA PHE A 135 -6.81 4.70 -4.66
C PHE A 135 -6.82 3.79 -5.90
N SER A 136 -7.96 3.65 -6.58
CA SER A 136 -8.06 2.87 -7.82
C SER A 136 -7.07 3.37 -8.87
N ARG A 137 -6.99 4.70 -9.09
CA ARG A 137 -6.06 5.31 -10.05
C ARG A 137 -4.60 5.12 -9.64
N ILE A 138 -4.28 5.27 -8.35
CA ILE A 138 -2.92 5.06 -7.83
C ILE A 138 -2.50 3.61 -8.03
N PHE A 139 -3.37 2.65 -7.70
CA PHE A 139 -3.09 1.23 -7.88
C PHE A 139 -2.90 0.86 -9.35
N PHE A 140 -3.68 1.44 -10.26
CA PHE A 140 -3.48 1.25 -11.69
C PHE A 140 -2.08 1.71 -12.14
N VAL A 141 -1.67 2.91 -11.75
CA VAL A 141 -0.36 3.48 -12.12
C VAL A 141 0.79 2.64 -11.54
N PHE A 142 0.74 2.31 -10.25
CA PHE A 142 1.77 1.51 -9.60
C PHE A 142 1.82 0.08 -10.17
N GLY A 143 0.66 -0.51 -10.45
CA GLY A 143 0.53 -1.83 -11.08
C GLY A 143 1.17 -1.84 -12.46
N PHE A 144 0.87 -0.84 -13.30
CA PHE A 144 1.45 -0.69 -14.63
C PHE A 144 2.97 -0.55 -14.58
N VAL A 145 3.49 0.33 -13.73
CA VAL A 145 4.94 0.53 -13.57
C VAL A 145 5.63 -0.77 -13.15
N LEU A 146 5.07 -1.51 -12.19
CA LEU A 146 5.66 -2.78 -11.73
C LEU A 146 5.63 -3.87 -12.77
N VAL A 147 4.54 -4.01 -13.53
CA VAL A 147 4.46 -5.01 -14.61
C VAL A 147 5.49 -4.69 -15.69
N MET A 148 5.56 -3.43 -16.14
CA MET A 148 6.53 -3.02 -17.15
C MET A 148 7.98 -3.25 -16.68
N PHE A 149 8.29 -2.89 -15.42
CA PHE A 149 9.60 -3.13 -14.84
C PHE A 149 9.92 -4.63 -14.72
N GLY A 150 8.97 -5.44 -14.22
CA GLY A 150 9.15 -6.89 -14.07
C GLY A 150 9.37 -7.60 -15.39
N VAL A 151 8.59 -7.27 -16.43
CA VAL A 151 8.73 -7.87 -17.78
C VAL A 151 10.06 -7.48 -18.41
N THR A 152 10.40 -6.20 -18.43
CA THR A 152 11.66 -5.73 -19.03
C THR A 152 12.89 -6.32 -18.34
N SER A 153 12.87 -6.42 -17.01
CA SER A 153 13.91 -7.05 -16.22
C SER A 153 14.03 -8.55 -16.51
N LEU A 154 12.91 -9.28 -16.63
CA LEU A 154 12.93 -10.71 -16.98
C LEU A 154 13.45 -10.99 -18.38
N VAL A 155 13.05 -10.18 -19.36
CA VAL A 155 13.54 -10.31 -20.74
C VAL A 155 15.05 -10.10 -20.79
N LYS A 156 15.59 -9.17 -20.01
CA LYS A 156 17.03 -8.95 -19.89
C LYS A 156 17.75 -10.17 -19.30
N GLU A 157 17.31 -10.63 -18.13
CA GLU A 157 17.93 -11.78 -17.44
C GLU A 157 17.85 -13.07 -18.27
N ARG A 158 16.79 -13.27 -19.07
CA ARG A 158 16.67 -14.41 -19.98
C ARG A 158 17.68 -14.38 -21.13
N LYS A 159 18.02 -13.19 -21.64
CA LYS A 159 19.04 -13.03 -22.69
C LYS A 159 20.46 -13.27 -22.18
N ASP A 160 20.71 -13.00 -20.90
CA ASP A 160 22.03 -13.20 -20.30
C ASP A 160 22.32 -14.68 -19.96
N VAL A 161 21.30 -15.54 -19.97
CA VAL A 161 21.40 -16.98 -19.65
C VAL A 161 21.48 -17.87 -20.91
N VAL A 162 21.07 -17.36 -22.08
CA VAL A 162 21.09 -18.07 -23.38
C VAL A 162 22.32 -17.67 -24.19
#